data_AF-A0A7C2PZG3-F1
#
_entry.id   AF-A0A7C2PZG3-F1
#
_cell.length_a   1.000
_cell.length_b   1.000
_cell.length_c   1.000
_cell.angle_alpha   90.00
_cell.angle_beta   90.00
_cell.angle_gamma   90.00
#
_symmetry.space_group_name_H-M   'P 1'
#
loop_
_entity.id
_entity.type
_entity.pdbx_description
1 polymer ?
#
loop_
_entity_poly.entity_id
_entity_poly.type
_entity_poly.pdbx_seq_one_letter_code
_entity_poly.pdbx_strand_id
1 'polypeptide(L)'
;MKQLTLITIILFLTTFLWADMNQDMLRAVTNGNEKKVSELIKKGADVNADLKDGYTPLHFAALTGNMKIITLLVTKGSKIKAKAKDGTTALHFAAYAGHIKVVQFLIEKKADLNAKLAVTQLNQFTPLHVAVWRNNLAITQLLVNKGASLKDKTDKGFTPLHIAVEHNQLKIAEFLIQKGASVSDKDKKGQTPLHIAAEKGSVQMAQILIKYKANINAKDSKSQSPLDIATKKKDQLMIRILKGGKLTSEEKTYYKILTDTGLEIINIPASNFTLKDLKGKDVSLKQFKGKMVFLNIWATWCLPCRAEMPSMEKVYQKLKTKNFVMLAISTEAQNVVQPFISKSKFSFTILIDSKRQTDKLFPGNAIPRTYIINKEGIIIAKHVGSTNWEDEKYIKLFNLLAK
;
A
#
# COMPACT_ATOMS: atom_id res chain seq x y z
N MET A 1 20.11 -26.27 11.82
CA MET A 1 19.91 -26.84 13.17
C MET A 1 18.71 -26.19 13.82
N LYS A 2 17.66 -26.99 13.98
CA LYS A 2 16.47 -26.93 14.84
C LYS A 2 15.77 -25.57 15.05
N GLN A 3 14.60 -25.47 14.40
CA GLN A 3 13.46 -24.70 14.87
C GLN A 3 13.24 -24.94 16.38
N LEU A 4 13.35 -23.89 17.18
CA LEU A 4 12.69 -23.86 18.49
C LEU A 4 11.29 -23.31 18.30
N THR A 5 10.31 -24.17 18.52
CA THR A 5 8.88 -23.85 18.47
C THR A 5 8.49 -22.99 19.66
N LEU A 6 7.64 -22.00 19.38
CA LEU A 6 7.07 -20.95 20.26
C LEU A 6 6.36 -21.48 21.54
N ILE A 7 6.31 -22.79 21.75
CA ILE A 7 5.52 -23.48 22.77
C ILE A 7 6.39 -23.89 23.98
N THR A 8 7.71 -24.05 23.82
CA THR A 8 8.60 -24.44 24.94
C THR A 8 8.99 -23.30 25.89
N ILE A 9 8.67 -22.04 25.54
CA ILE A 9 8.84 -20.87 26.43
C ILE A 9 7.67 -20.76 27.43
N ILE A 10 6.59 -21.53 27.26
CA ILE A 10 5.34 -21.36 28.04
C ILE A 10 5.32 -22.16 29.35
N LEU A 11 6.25 -23.09 29.61
CA LEU A 11 6.04 -24.09 30.69
C LEU A 11 7.19 -24.35 31.68
N PHE A 12 8.20 -23.49 31.81
CA PHE A 12 9.22 -23.67 32.87
C PHE A 12 9.24 -22.54 33.91
N LEU A 13 8.30 -22.66 34.86
CA LEU A 13 8.41 -22.44 36.31
C LEU A 13 8.80 -21.03 36.80
N THR A 14 7.88 -20.16 37.23
CA THR A 14 7.14 -20.15 38.51
C THR A 14 7.97 -20.43 39.77
N THR A 15 8.73 -19.42 40.23
CA THR A 15 8.91 -19.05 41.65
C THR A 15 9.18 -17.54 41.67
N PHE A 16 8.63 -16.65 42.51
CA PHE A 16 7.72 -16.73 43.64
C PHE A 16 7.12 -15.31 43.81
N LEU A 17 5.79 -15.19 43.92
CA LEU A 17 5.00 -14.03 44.42
C LEU A 17 4.95 -12.66 43.69
N TRP A 18 5.60 -12.45 42.54
CA TRP A 18 5.48 -11.17 41.78
C TRP A 18 4.97 -11.31 40.32
N ALA A 19 4.47 -12.49 39.91
CA ALA A 19 4.27 -12.83 38.50
C ALA A 19 2.83 -12.77 37.93
N ASP A 20 1.76 -12.72 38.74
CA ASP A 20 0.39 -12.81 38.19
C ASP A 20 -0.22 -11.47 37.76
N MET A 21 0.05 -10.38 38.47
CA MET A 21 -0.66 -9.11 38.25
C MET A 21 -0.22 -8.38 36.96
N ASN A 22 1.05 -8.44 36.59
CA ASN A 22 1.54 -7.83 35.35
C ASN A 22 1.09 -8.64 34.12
N GLN A 23 1.11 -9.97 34.19
CA GLN A 23 0.59 -10.81 33.10
C GLN A 23 -0.93 -10.66 32.95
N ASP A 24 -1.66 -10.57 34.06
CA ASP A 24 -3.09 -10.27 34.05
C ASP A 24 -3.39 -8.88 33.49
N MET A 25 -2.61 -7.87 33.87
CA MET A 25 -2.73 -6.50 33.33
C MET A 25 -2.46 -6.50 31.83
N LEU A 26 -1.38 -7.16 31.39
CA LEU A 26 -1.04 -7.31 29.98
C LEU A 26 -2.20 -7.94 29.21
N ARG A 27 -2.68 -9.11 29.65
CA ARG A 27 -3.79 -9.83 29.00
C ARG A 27 -5.08 -9.01 28.99
N ALA A 28 -5.40 -8.33 30.09
CA ALA A 28 -6.58 -7.49 30.20
C ALA A 28 -6.53 -6.32 29.20
N VAL A 29 -5.38 -5.65 29.09
CA VAL A 29 -5.18 -4.54 28.14
C VAL A 29 -5.19 -5.03 26.70
N THR A 30 -4.50 -6.13 26.37
CA THR A 30 -4.43 -6.66 25.00
C THR A 30 -5.79 -7.14 24.51
N ASN A 31 -6.61 -7.71 25.41
CA ASN A 31 -7.96 -8.17 25.09
C ASN A 31 -9.01 -7.05 25.12
N GLY A 32 -8.62 -5.82 25.48
CA GLY A 32 -9.55 -4.70 25.58
C GLY A 32 -10.56 -4.82 26.74
N ASN A 33 -10.26 -5.64 27.76
CA ASN A 33 -11.15 -5.86 28.90
C ASN A 33 -11.03 -4.74 29.93
N GLU A 34 -11.74 -3.63 29.66
CA GLU A 34 -11.79 -2.43 30.51
C GLU A 34 -12.16 -2.74 31.98
N LYS A 35 -13.13 -3.63 32.20
CA LYS A 35 -13.58 -4.01 33.56
C LYS A 35 -12.44 -4.65 34.34
N LYS A 36 -11.75 -5.62 33.73
CA LYS A 36 -10.62 -6.30 34.36
C LYS A 36 -9.45 -5.35 34.62
N VAL A 37 -9.15 -4.43 33.69
CA VAL A 37 -8.13 -3.39 33.91
C VAL A 37 -8.50 -2.51 35.12
N SER A 38 -9.76 -2.06 35.21
CA SER A 38 -10.25 -1.26 36.34
C SER A 38 -10.17 -2.00 37.67
N GLU A 39 -10.55 -3.29 37.70
CA GLU A 39 -10.43 -4.14 38.88
C GLU A 39 -8.98 -4.32 39.33
N LEU A 40 -8.05 -4.58 38.40
CA LEU A 40 -6.64 -4.75 38.72
C LEU A 40 -6.05 -3.46 39.30
N ILE A 41 -6.37 -2.29 38.74
CA ILE A 41 -5.93 -0.99 39.29
C ILE A 41 -6.50 -0.78 40.70
N LYS A 42 -7.77 -1.11 40.95
CA LYS A 42 -8.37 -1.04 42.29
C LYS A 42 -7.69 -1.96 43.30
N LYS A 43 -7.18 -3.11 42.86
CA LYS A 43 -6.39 -4.05 43.67
C LYS A 43 -4.93 -3.62 43.87
N GLY A 44 -4.53 -2.45 43.37
CA GLY A 44 -3.19 -1.91 43.55
C GLY A 44 -2.22 -2.18 42.40
N ALA A 45 -2.68 -2.62 41.23
CA ALA A 45 -1.81 -2.76 40.06
C ALA A 45 -1.21 -1.41 39.64
N ASP A 46 0.12 -1.38 39.46
CA ASP A 46 0.82 -0.20 38.98
C ASP A 46 0.48 0.05 37.49
N VAL A 47 -0.10 1.22 37.20
CA VAL A 47 -0.42 1.66 35.83
C VAL A 47 0.81 1.94 34.97
N ASN A 48 1.99 1.97 35.59
CA ASN A 48 3.30 2.11 34.95
C ASN A 48 4.15 0.83 35.06
N ALA A 49 3.56 -0.30 35.47
CA ALA A 49 4.26 -1.56 35.62
C ALA A 49 5.05 -1.92 34.36
N ASP A 50 6.27 -2.44 34.55
CA ASP A 50 7.01 -3.10 33.47
C ASP A 50 6.38 -4.47 33.23
N LEU A 51 5.61 -4.58 32.13
CA LEU A 51 4.93 -5.82 31.76
C LEU A 51 5.88 -6.79 31.06
N LYS A 52 6.83 -6.24 30.28
CA LYS A 52 7.90 -6.96 29.58
C LYS A 52 8.82 -5.94 28.93
N ASP A 53 10.14 -6.05 29.10
CA ASP A 53 11.14 -5.24 28.39
C ASP A 53 10.95 -3.70 28.44
N GLY A 54 10.42 -3.20 29.56
CA GLY A 54 10.13 -1.79 29.76
C GLY A 54 8.79 -1.32 29.16
N TYR A 55 8.01 -2.23 28.57
CA TYR A 55 6.69 -1.91 28.03
C TYR A 55 5.65 -1.80 29.14
N THR A 56 4.96 -0.66 29.17
CA THR A 56 3.92 -0.35 30.16
C THR A 56 2.51 -0.69 29.65
N PRO A 57 1.48 -0.76 30.51
CA PRO A 57 0.09 -0.94 30.08
C PRO A 57 -0.34 0.06 28.99
N LEU A 58 0.11 1.31 29.06
CA LEU A 58 -0.22 2.34 28.08
C LEU A 58 0.33 2.04 26.68
N HIS A 59 1.49 1.37 26.56
CA HIS A 59 2.02 0.95 25.26
C HIS A 59 1.06 -0.02 24.58
N PHE A 60 0.68 -1.11 25.26
CA PHE A 60 -0.22 -2.11 24.70
C PHE A 60 -1.62 -1.55 24.44
N ALA A 61 -2.12 -0.66 25.31
CA ALA A 61 -3.40 0.00 25.08
C ALA A 61 -3.38 0.88 23.82
N ALA A 62 -2.25 1.57 23.56
CA ALA A 62 -2.06 2.36 22.36
C ALA A 62 -1.92 1.50 21.09
N LEU A 63 -1.34 0.29 21.21
CA LEU A 63 -1.27 -0.68 20.11
C LEU A 63 -2.66 -1.25 19.75
N THR A 64 -3.49 -1.56 20.75
CA THR A 64 -4.86 -2.10 20.53
C THR A 64 -5.88 -1.03 20.14
N GLY A 65 -5.64 0.23 20.50
CA GLY A 65 -6.51 1.34 20.12
C GLY A 65 -7.70 1.56 21.05
N ASN A 66 -7.75 0.88 22.21
CA ASN A 66 -8.88 0.98 23.13
C ASN A 66 -8.84 2.29 23.92
N MET A 67 -9.54 3.30 23.41
CA MET A 67 -9.61 4.65 24.00
C MET A 67 -10.08 4.68 25.46
N LYS A 68 -10.96 3.75 25.88
CA LYS A 68 -11.46 3.70 27.25
C LYS A 68 -10.36 3.27 28.21
N ILE A 69 -9.62 2.21 27.87
CA ILE A 69 -8.46 1.76 28.64
C ILE A 69 -7.38 2.84 28.66
N ILE A 70 -7.07 3.45 27.52
CA ILE A 70 -6.09 4.55 27.45
C ILE A 70 -6.48 5.70 28.39
N THR A 71 -7.74 6.13 28.35
CA THR A 71 -8.23 7.23 29.20
C THR A 71 -8.17 6.86 30.68
N LEU A 72 -8.55 5.62 31.03
CA LEU A 72 -8.48 5.10 32.39
C LEU A 72 -7.03 5.11 32.91
N LEU A 73 -6.11 4.52 32.14
CA LEU A 73 -4.69 4.43 32.49
C LEU A 73 -4.07 5.83 32.68
N VAL A 74 -4.32 6.74 31.75
CA VAL A 74 -3.80 8.12 31.82
C VAL A 74 -4.39 8.89 33.01
N THR A 75 -5.70 8.76 33.27
CA THR A 75 -6.35 9.39 34.44
C THR A 75 -5.80 8.84 35.75
N LYS A 76 -5.32 7.60 35.76
CA LYS A 76 -4.69 6.96 36.93
C LYS A 76 -3.18 7.19 37.03
N GLY A 77 -2.61 8.05 36.17
CA GLY A 77 -1.21 8.49 36.29
C GLY A 77 -0.22 7.72 35.41
N SER A 78 -0.66 7.10 34.30
CA SER A 78 0.29 6.54 33.34
C SER A 78 1.22 7.61 32.76
N LYS A 79 2.51 7.31 32.72
CA LYS A 79 3.57 8.16 32.16
C LYS A 79 3.49 8.18 30.64
N ILE A 80 2.93 9.25 30.08
CA ILE A 80 2.74 9.43 28.62
C ILE A 80 4.06 9.31 27.83
N LYS A 81 5.17 9.78 28.40
CA LYS A 81 6.50 9.81 27.78
C LYS A 81 7.37 8.59 28.14
N ALA A 82 6.80 7.55 28.76
CA ALA A 82 7.53 6.33 29.06
C ALA A 82 8.13 5.74 27.77
N LYS A 83 9.37 5.26 27.87
CA LYS A 83 10.09 4.57 26.81
C LYS A 83 10.37 3.14 27.27
N ALA A 84 10.04 2.17 26.42
CA ALA A 84 10.51 0.79 26.60
C ALA A 84 12.04 0.71 26.41
N LYS A 85 12.65 -0.44 26.70
CA LYS A 85 14.10 -0.63 26.58
C LYS A 85 14.63 -0.35 25.17
N ASP A 86 13.80 -0.59 24.17
CA ASP A 86 14.08 -0.31 22.76
C ASP A 86 13.66 1.09 22.29
N GLY A 87 13.42 2.02 23.23
CA GLY A 87 13.03 3.40 22.93
C GLY A 87 11.57 3.60 22.48
N THR A 88 10.79 2.53 22.32
CA THR A 88 9.39 2.61 21.91
C THR A 88 8.56 3.41 22.91
N THR A 89 7.67 4.26 22.40
CA THR A 89 6.67 5.00 23.20
C THR A 89 5.26 4.58 22.79
N ALA A 90 4.25 4.87 23.60
CA ALA A 90 2.85 4.67 23.23
C ALA A 90 2.47 5.35 21.90
N LEU A 91 3.08 6.50 21.59
CA LEU A 91 2.84 7.23 20.34
C LEU A 91 3.36 6.48 19.10
N HIS A 92 4.49 5.76 19.21
CA HIS A 92 4.99 4.89 18.15
C HIS A 92 4.00 3.78 17.83
N PHE A 93 3.47 3.08 18.84
CA PHE A 93 2.49 2.02 18.63
C PHE A 93 1.16 2.52 18.09
N ALA A 94 0.67 3.67 18.57
CA ALA A 94 -0.54 4.28 18.02
C ALA A 94 -0.36 4.65 16.53
N ALA A 95 0.79 5.22 16.16
CA ALA A 95 1.11 5.55 14.78
C ALA A 95 1.27 4.30 13.90
N TYR A 96 1.94 3.25 14.40
CA TYR A 96 2.12 1.97 13.73
C TYR A 96 0.77 1.27 13.47
N ALA A 97 -0.09 1.24 14.48
CA ALA A 97 -1.39 0.57 14.42
C ALA A 97 -2.44 1.37 13.63
N GLY A 98 -2.20 2.66 13.36
CA GLY A 98 -3.12 3.49 12.59
C GLY A 98 -4.25 4.12 13.41
N HIS A 99 -4.14 4.15 14.74
CA HIS A 99 -5.20 4.64 15.64
C HIS A 99 -5.16 6.15 15.79
N ILE A 100 -5.71 6.89 14.81
CA ILE A 100 -5.63 8.36 14.76
C ILE A 100 -6.19 9.05 16.01
N LYS A 101 -7.28 8.53 16.61
CA LYS A 101 -7.87 9.08 17.84
C LYS A 101 -6.91 8.95 19.03
N VAL A 102 -6.19 7.83 19.12
CA VAL A 102 -5.17 7.61 20.14
C VAL A 102 -3.98 8.54 19.92
N VAL A 103 -3.49 8.66 18.68
CA VAL A 103 -2.42 9.60 18.33
C VAL A 103 -2.82 11.01 18.77
N GLN A 104 -4.00 11.48 18.39
CA GLN A 104 -4.49 12.80 18.76
C GLN A 104 -4.50 12.99 20.28
N PHE A 105 -5.08 12.04 21.02
CA PHE A 105 -5.14 12.11 22.48
C PHE A 105 -3.75 12.15 23.14
N LEU A 106 -2.82 11.30 22.69
CA LEU A 106 -1.45 11.26 23.22
C LEU A 106 -0.71 12.58 22.96
N ILE A 107 -0.91 13.21 21.80
CA ILE A 107 -0.35 14.53 21.48
C ILE A 107 -0.92 15.61 22.39
N GLU A 108 -2.24 15.60 22.62
CA GLU A 108 -2.91 16.52 23.56
C GLU A 108 -2.35 16.38 24.99
N LYS A 109 -2.01 15.15 25.38
CA LYS A 109 -1.31 14.82 26.64
C LYS A 109 0.22 15.01 26.57
N LYS A 110 0.71 15.76 25.58
CA LYS A 110 2.13 16.18 25.43
C LYS A 110 3.11 15.01 25.27
N ALA A 111 2.72 13.96 24.55
CA ALA A 111 3.66 12.92 24.12
C ALA A 111 4.83 13.50 23.33
N ASP A 112 6.00 12.86 23.43
CA ASP A 112 7.20 13.23 22.69
C ASP A 112 7.05 12.83 21.21
N LEU A 113 6.88 13.83 20.34
CA LEU A 113 6.68 13.65 18.89
C LEU A 113 7.96 13.19 18.17
N ASN A 114 9.13 13.36 18.79
CA ASN A 114 10.43 13.11 18.19
C ASN A 114 11.21 12.03 18.98
N ALA A 115 10.52 11.25 19.82
CA ALA A 115 11.09 10.08 20.46
C ALA A 115 11.68 9.14 19.40
N LYS A 116 12.83 8.54 19.69
CA LYS A 116 13.57 7.69 18.74
C LYS A 116 13.61 6.25 19.22
N LEU A 117 13.28 5.33 18.32
CA LEU A 117 13.47 3.90 18.54
C LEU A 117 14.96 3.55 18.61
N ALA A 118 15.27 2.51 19.38
CA ALA A 118 16.57 1.87 19.54
C ALA A 118 16.51 0.38 19.09
N VAL A 119 15.67 0.08 18.10
CA VAL A 119 15.48 -1.26 17.52
C VAL A 119 16.35 -1.39 16.27
N THR A 120 17.10 -2.49 16.09
CA THR A 120 18.07 -2.67 15.01
C THR A 120 17.57 -2.28 13.60
N GLN A 121 16.38 -2.71 13.19
CA GLN A 121 15.85 -2.46 11.83
C GLN A 121 15.14 -1.11 11.66
N LEU A 122 14.68 -0.52 12.77
CA LEU A 122 13.93 0.74 12.81
C LEU A 122 14.66 1.77 13.66
N ASN A 123 15.98 1.69 13.70
CA ASN A 123 16.77 2.47 14.63
C ASN A 123 16.66 3.95 14.28
N GLN A 124 16.50 4.79 15.31
CA GLN A 124 16.28 6.23 15.20
C GLN A 124 14.98 6.64 14.47
N PHE A 125 14.04 5.71 14.23
CA PHE A 125 12.72 6.09 13.72
C PHE A 125 11.98 6.90 14.79
N THR A 126 11.32 7.97 14.33
CA THR A 126 10.35 8.73 15.14
C THR A 126 8.92 8.27 14.83
N PRO A 127 7.90 8.68 15.62
CA PRO A 127 6.50 8.39 15.28
C PRO A 127 6.11 8.86 13.88
N LEU A 128 6.70 9.96 13.39
CA LEU A 128 6.48 10.44 12.02
C LEU A 128 7.08 9.48 10.98
N HIS A 129 8.29 8.98 11.19
CA HIS A 129 8.88 7.95 10.30
C HIS A 129 8.00 6.69 10.25
N VAL A 130 7.48 6.25 11.40
CA VAL A 130 6.58 5.10 11.48
C VAL A 130 5.28 5.35 10.71
N ALA A 131 4.64 6.52 10.90
CA ALA A 131 3.41 6.88 10.19
C ALA A 131 3.59 6.91 8.66
N VAL A 132 4.71 7.48 8.20
CA VAL A 132 5.09 7.51 6.78
C VAL A 132 5.39 6.09 6.28
N TRP A 133 6.17 5.28 6.99
CA TRP A 133 6.45 3.90 6.61
C TRP A 133 5.17 3.06 6.46
N ARG A 134 4.15 3.32 7.30
CA ARG A 134 2.82 2.71 7.22
C ARG A 134 1.91 3.31 6.14
N ASN A 135 2.38 4.28 5.35
CA ASN A 135 1.62 5.02 4.34
C ASN A 135 0.32 5.63 4.91
N ASN A 136 0.33 6.08 6.18
CA ASN A 136 -0.84 6.67 6.82
C ASN A 136 -0.80 8.20 6.71
N LEU A 137 -1.41 8.74 5.64
CA LEU A 137 -1.44 10.17 5.36
C LEU A 137 -2.10 10.97 6.49
N ALA A 138 -3.19 10.47 7.10
CA ALA A 138 -3.94 11.20 8.11
C ALA A 138 -3.13 11.37 9.41
N ILE A 139 -2.46 10.31 9.87
CA ILE A 139 -1.55 10.40 11.04
C ILE A 139 -0.32 11.24 10.72
N THR A 140 0.24 11.10 9.51
CA THR A 140 1.36 11.94 9.05
C THR A 140 0.99 13.42 9.11
N GLN A 141 -0.16 13.80 8.55
CA GLN A 141 -0.66 15.17 8.59
C GLN A 141 -0.85 15.68 10.02
N LEU A 142 -1.44 14.86 10.90
CA LEU A 142 -1.64 15.21 12.30
C LEU A 142 -0.30 15.46 13.02
N LEU A 143 0.68 14.55 12.90
CA LEU A 143 1.98 14.69 13.55
C LEU A 143 2.73 15.93 13.06
N VAL A 144 2.78 16.17 11.75
CA VAL A 144 3.46 17.33 11.16
C VAL A 144 2.79 18.64 11.58
N ASN A 145 1.46 18.71 11.53
CA ASN A 145 0.72 19.91 11.95
C ASN A 145 0.85 20.19 13.46
N LYS A 146 1.25 19.20 14.26
CA LYS A 146 1.52 19.35 15.70
C LYS A 146 3.00 19.54 16.03
N GLY A 147 3.86 19.67 15.02
CA GLY A 147 5.27 20.04 15.20
C GLY A 147 6.26 18.87 15.25
N ALA A 148 5.90 17.69 14.74
CA ALA A 148 6.88 16.63 14.52
C ALA A 148 7.97 17.08 13.54
N SER A 149 9.22 16.77 13.84
CA SER A 149 10.37 17.20 13.05
C SER A 149 10.41 16.52 11.68
N LEU A 150 10.56 17.33 10.62
CA LEU A 150 10.78 16.85 9.25
C LEU A 150 12.26 16.56 8.94
N LYS A 151 13.16 16.94 9.86
CA LYS A 151 14.63 16.89 9.68
C LYS A 151 15.29 15.73 10.42
N ASP A 152 14.56 15.06 11.31
CA ASP A 152 15.10 13.90 12.02
C ASP A 152 15.50 12.81 11.01
N LYS A 153 16.64 12.19 11.27
CA LYS A 153 17.20 11.13 10.44
C LYS A 153 17.24 9.81 11.18
N THR A 154 16.91 8.73 10.47
CA THR A 154 17.14 7.35 10.91
C THR A 154 18.64 7.04 11.00
N ASP A 155 18.99 5.85 11.47
CA ASP A 155 20.36 5.36 11.46
C ASP A 155 20.97 5.26 10.04
N LYS A 156 20.17 5.14 8.98
CA LYS A 156 20.59 5.16 7.58
C LYS A 156 20.65 6.58 7.00
N GLY A 157 20.32 7.59 7.81
CA GLY A 157 20.28 8.98 7.37
C GLY A 157 18.97 9.37 6.68
N PHE A 158 17.94 8.52 6.67
CA PHE A 158 16.67 8.82 6.02
C PHE A 158 15.86 9.79 6.84
N THR A 159 15.38 10.86 6.20
CA THR A 159 14.30 11.71 6.72
C THR A 159 12.94 11.09 6.41
N PRO A 160 11.82 11.61 6.95
CA PRO A 160 10.50 11.14 6.56
C PRO A 160 10.24 11.24 5.04
N LEU A 161 10.81 12.25 4.37
CA LEU A 161 10.70 12.37 2.92
C LEU A 161 11.44 11.25 2.18
N HIS A 162 12.61 10.80 2.67
CA HIS A 162 13.32 9.67 2.07
C HIS A 162 12.46 8.39 2.12
N ILE A 163 11.81 8.10 3.26
CA ILE A 163 10.93 6.93 3.40
C ILE A 163 9.74 7.05 2.43
N ALA A 164 9.09 8.22 2.37
CA ALA A 164 7.97 8.44 1.46
C ALA A 164 8.37 8.21 -0.01
N VAL A 165 9.57 8.65 -0.39
CA VAL A 165 10.10 8.45 -1.74
C VAL A 165 10.48 7.00 -2.02
N GLU A 166 11.16 6.33 -1.08
CA GLU A 166 11.55 4.93 -1.21
C GLU A 166 10.35 4.00 -1.43
N HIS A 167 9.23 4.32 -0.78
CA HIS A 167 7.96 3.58 -0.89
C HIS A 167 6.99 4.18 -1.94
N ASN A 168 7.43 5.13 -2.77
CA ASN A 168 6.63 5.78 -3.81
C ASN A 168 5.28 6.37 -3.34
N GLN A 169 5.25 6.97 -2.16
CA GLN A 169 4.06 7.53 -1.52
C GLN A 169 3.82 8.98 -1.95
N LEU A 170 3.36 9.18 -3.19
CA LEU A 170 3.25 10.50 -3.84
C LEU A 170 2.56 11.56 -2.98
N LYS A 171 1.41 11.23 -2.38
CA LYS A 171 0.61 12.17 -1.56
C LYS A 171 1.33 12.59 -0.28
N ILE A 172 1.99 11.65 0.39
CA ILE A 172 2.75 11.93 1.62
C ILE A 172 4.00 12.74 1.28
N ALA A 173 4.74 12.37 0.23
CA ALA A 173 5.92 13.11 -0.19
C ALA A 173 5.58 14.56 -0.56
N GLU A 174 4.56 14.80 -1.38
CA GLU A 174 4.14 16.16 -1.74
C GLU A 174 3.69 16.95 -0.51
N PHE A 175 2.93 16.34 0.41
CA PHE A 175 2.54 16.98 1.67
C PHE A 175 3.75 17.36 2.54
N LEU A 176 4.73 16.47 2.71
CA LEU A 176 5.93 16.72 3.50
C LEU A 176 6.75 17.88 2.90
N ILE A 177 6.92 17.91 1.58
CA ILE A 177 7.64 18.99 0.89
C ILE A 177 6.91 20.33 1.08
N GLN A 178 5.58 20.36 0.93
CA GLN A 178 4.76 21.56 1.17
C GLN A 178 4.86 22.06 2.62
N LYS A 179 5.14 21.17 3.58
CA LYS A 179 5.38 21.51 4.99
C LYS A 179 6.84 21.83 5.30
N GLY A 180 7.71 21.89 4.30
CA GLY A 180 9.10 22.32 4.44
C GLY A 180 10.12 21.20 4.60
N ALA A 181 9.78 19.94 4.27
CA ALA A 181 10.78 18.89 4.16
C ALA A 181 11.76 19.21 3.01
N SER A 182 13.06 19.11 3.28
CA SER A 182 14.10 19.43 2.30
C SER A 182 14.23 18.33 1.26
N VAL A 183 14.11 18.71 -0.02
CA VAL A 183 14.37 17.82 -1.18
C VAL A 183 15.86 17.61 -1.45
N SER A 184 16.72 18.27 -0.68
CA SER A 184 18.19 18.26 -0.84
C SER A 184 18.92 17.49 0.25
N ASP A 185 18.21 17.05 1.29
CA ASP A 185 18.80 16.29 2.38
C ASP A 185 19.42 15.01 1.84
N LYS A 186 20.61 14.67 2.33
CA LYS A 186 21.32 13.46 1.96
C LYS A 186 21.23 12.40 3.07
N ASP A 187 21.05 11.15 2.65
CA ASP A 187 21.20 9.98 3.51
C ASP A 187 22.68 9.65 3.77
N LYS A 188 22.98 8.51 4.43
CA LYS A 188 24.36 8.07 4.68
C LYS A 188 25.14 7.66 3.43
N LYS A 189 24.46 7.36 2.32
CA LYS A 189 25.07 7.08 1.01
C LYS A 189 25.24 8.35 0.17
N GLY A 190 24.93 9.53 0.73
CA GLY A 190 24.95 10.80 0.02
C GLY A 190 23.77 10.99 -0.94
N GLN A 191 22.82 10.06 -0.97
CA GLN A 191 21.67 10.08 -1.86
C GLN A 191 20.64 11.10 -1.37
N THR A 192 20.19 11.96 -2.26
CA THR A 192 19.00 12.81 -2.04
C THR A 192 17.72 12.03 -2.37
N PRO A 193 16.53 12.52 -1.99
CA PRO A 193 15.27 11.91 -2.42
C PRO A 193 15.19 11.68 -3.94
N LEU A 194 15.74 12.58 -4.77
CA LEU A 194 15.73 12.42 -6.22
C LEU A 194 16.64 11.27 -6.70
N HIS A 195 17.73 10.97 -6.00
CA HIS A 195 18.55 9.78 -6.29
C HIS A 195 17.74 8.50 -6.05
N ILE A 196 17.02 8.43 -4.93
CA ILE A 196 16.18 7.27 -4.60
C ILE A 196 15.06 7.11 -5.64
N ALA A 197 14.39 8.20 -6.03
CA ALA A 197 13.36 8.16 -7.06
C ALA A 197 13.90 7.64 -8.41
N ALA A 198 15.09 8.10 -8.83
CA ALA A 198 15.75 7.60 -10.03
C ALA A 198 16.18 6.13 -9.91
N GLU A 199 16.70 5.72 -8.75
CA GLU A 199 17.09 4.34 -8.48
C GLU A 199 15.88 3.38 -8.53
N LYS A 200 14.72 3.82 -8.06
CA LYS A 200 13.47 3.05 -8.06
C LYS A 200 12.66 3.16 -9.36
N GLY A 201 13.06 4.02 -10.31
CA GLY A 201 12.27 4.28 -11.54
C GLY A 201 10.93 4.99 -11.26
N SER A 202 10.81 5.70 -10.13
CA SER A 202 9.55 6.33 -9.71
C SER A 202 9.34 7.69 -10.41
N VAL A 203 8.91 7.65 -11.67
CA VAL A 203 8.82 8.83 -12.56
C VAL A 203 7.95 9.95 -11.99
N GLN A 204 6.74 9.66 -11.51
CA GLN A 204 5.88 10.69 -10.91
C GLN A 204 6.49 11.31 -9.66
N MET A 205 7.18 10.50 -8.84
CA MET A 205 7.88 11.00 -7.66
C MET A 205 9.02 11.94 -8.06
N ALA A 206 9.81 11.58 -9.08
CA ALA A 206 10.84 12.45 -9.62
C ALA A 206 10.26 13.78 -10.14
N GLN A 207 9.11 13.75 -10.83
CA GLN A 207 8.42 14.97 -11.26
C GLN A 207 7.99 15.86 -10.09
N ILE A 208 7.46 15.27 -9.01
CA ILE A 208 7.13 16.02 -7.78
C ILE A 208 8.40 16.68 -7.23
N LEU A 209 9.49 15.93 -7.07
CA LEU A 209 10.74 16.46 -6.52
C LEU A 209 11.33 17.58 -7.40
N ILE A 210 11.33 17.42 -8.73
CA ILE A 210 11.80 18.45 -9.68
C ILE A 210 10.91 19.69 -9.63
N LYS A 211 9.58 19.53 -9.56
CA LYS A 211 8.61 20.64 -9.37
C LYS A 211 8.98 21.48 -8.14
N TYR A 212 9.44 20.84 -7.06
CA TYR A 212 9.93 21.51 -5.86
C TYR A 212 11.45 21.76 -5.85
N LYS A 213 12.06 21.94 -7.04
CA LYS A 213 13.44 22.37 -7.25
C LYS A 213 14.53 21.42 -6.71
N ALA A 214 14.27 20.11 -6.69
CA ALA A 214 15.33 19.14 -6.40
C ALA A 214 16.48 19.25 -7.43
N ASN A 215 17.71 19.29 -6.95
CA ASN A 215 18.90 19.39 -7.81
C ASN A 215 19.14 18.07 -8.56
N ILE A 216 18.91 18.08 -9.88
CA ILE A 216 19.11 16.94 -10.78
C ILE A 216 20.59 16.54 -10.94
N ASN A 217 21.52 17.44 -10.59
CA ASN A 217 22.96 17.23 -10.70
C ASN A 217 23.63 16.98 -9.34
N ALA A 218 22.85 16.89 -8.26
CA ALA A 218 23.38 16.54 -6.95
C ALA A 218 24.14 15.22 -7.05
N LYS A 219 25.31 15.14 -6.41
CA LYS A 219 26.15 13.94 -6.40
C LYS A 219 26.03 13.20 -5.08
N ASP A 220 25.85 11.88 -5.15
CA ASP A 220 25.94 10.97 -4.02
C ASP A 220 27.39 10.65 -3.64
N SER A 221 27.59 9.78 -2.65
CA SER A 221 28.95 9.39 -2.20
C SER A 221 29.75 8.62 -3.24
N LYS A 222 29.12 8.13 -4.32
CA LYS A 222 29.77 7.49 -5.47
C LYS A 222 29.96 8.47 -6.63
N SER A 223 29.77 9.76 -6.40
CA SER A 223 29.80 10.81 -7.43
C SER A 223 28.80 10.59 -8.57
N GLN A 224 27.70 9.87 -8.30
CA GLN A 224 26.62 9.65 -9.25
C GLN A 224 25.52 10.69 -9.01
N SER A 225 25.00 11.26 -10.09
CA SER A 225 23.77 12.05 -10.08
C SER A 225 22.54 11.14 -10.27
N PRO A 226 21.31 11.63 -9.98
CA PRO A 226 20.09 10.94 -10.37
C PRO A 226 20.07 10.56 -11.86
N LEU A 227 20.61 11.41 -12.74
CA LEU A 227 20.70 11.13 -14.17
C LEU A 227 21.69 10.01 -14.48
N ASP A 228 22.83 9.96 -13.78
CA ASP A 228 23.82 8.88 -13.92
C ASP A 228 23.22 7.52 -13.50
N ILE A 229 22.43 7.50 -12.42
CA ILE A 229 21.72 6.31 -11.96
C ILE A 229 20.71 5.83 -13.01
N ALA A 230 19.86 6.73 -13.53
CA ALA A 230 18.86 6.39 -14.56
C ALA A 230 19.53 5.87 -15.85
N THR A 231 20.65 6.49 -16.26
CA THR A 231 21.43 6.08 -17.43
C THR A 231 22.03 4.69 -17.24
N LYS A 232 22.63 4.41 -16.08
CA LYS A 232 23.18 3.07 -15.76
C LYS A 232 22.10 1.98 -15.80
N LYS A 233 20.88 2.30 -15.38
CA LYS A 233 19.73 1.39 -15.42
C LYS A 233 19.05 1.28 -16.78
N LYS A 234 19.45 2.09 -17.77
CA LYS A 234 18.81 2.20 -19.09
C LYS A 234 17.32 2.57 -19.01
N ASP A 235 16.92 3.33 -17.99
CA ASP A 235 15.55 3.82 -17.81
C ASP A 235 15.32 5.07 -18.68
N GLN A 236 14.94 4.86 -19.94
CA GLN A 236 14.77 5.92 -20.94
C GLN A 236 13.75 6.98 -20.51
N LEU A 237 12.69 6.55 -19.83
CA LEU A 237 11.65 7.47 -19.38
C LEU A 237 12.15 8.36 -18.26
N MET A 238 12.82 7.80 -17.26
CA MET A 238 13.41 8.57 -16.18
C MET A 238 14.49 9.53 -16.70
N ILE A 239 15.35 9.09 -17.63
CA ILE A 239 16.36 9.94 -18.29
C ILE A 239 15.69 11.15 -18.95
N ARG A 240 14.63 10.92 -19.73
CA ARG A 240 13.89 11.98 -20.42
C ARG A 240 13.29 12.99 -19.43
N ILE A 241 12.73 12.50 -18.32
CA ILE A 241 12.09 13.33 -17.29
C ILE A 241 13.14 14.16 -16.53
N LEU A 242 14.27 13.56 -16.17
CA LEU A 242 15.38 14.27 -15.51
C LEU A 242 16.02 15.34 -16.41
N LYS A 243 15.98 15.16 -17.74
CA LYS A 243 16.40 16.16 -18.73
C LYS A 243 15.35 17.25 -19.00
N GLY A 244 14.27 17.32 -18.22
CA GLY A 244 13.20 18.32 -18.37
C GLY A 244 12.13 17.96 -19.40
N GLY A 245 12.16 16.74 -19.94
CA GLY A 245 11.10 16.23 -20.80
C GLY A 245 9.77 16.07 -20.06
N LYS A 246 8.66 16.13 -20.80
CA LYS A 246 7.31 15.93 -20.27
C LYS A 246 6.80 14.55 -20.62
N LEU A 247 5.96 13.99 -19.74
CA LEU A 247 5.18 12.80 -20.09
C LEU A 247 4.28 13.09 -21.29
N THR A 248 4.16 12.10 -22.18
CA THR A 248 3.16 12.09 -23.25
C THR A 248 1.76 12.00 -22.65
N SER A 249 0.73 12.28 -23.46
CA SER A 249 -0.67 12.13 -23.01
C SER A 249 -0.97 10.69 -22.55
N GLU A 250 -0.40 9.69 -23.22
CA GLU A 250 -0.58 8.28 -22.89
C GLU A 250 0.10 7.90 -21.58
N GLU A 251 1.34 8.34 -21.36
CA GLU A 251 2.03 8.07 -20.11
C GLU A 251 1.38 8.79 -18.93
N LYS A 252 0.86 10.01 -19.14
CA LYS A 252 0.06 10.70 -18.11
C LYS A 252 -1.16 9.88 -17.72
N THR A 253 -1.88 9.32 -18.69
CA THR A 253 -3.03 8.44 -18.45
C THR A 253 -2.61 7.18 -17.71
N TYR A 254 -1.54 6.52 -18.15
CA TYR A 254 -0.96 5.35 -17.47
C TYR A 254 -0.68 5.62 -15.99
N TYR A 255 0.08 6.68 -15.70
CA TYR A 255 0.48 7.02 -14.34
C TYR A 255 -0.68 7.52 -13.49
N LYS A 256 -1.66 8.21 -14.09
CA LYS A 256 -2.90 8.58 -13.41
C LYS A 256 -3.66 7.34 -12.95
N ILE A 257 -3.79 6.34 -13.82
CA ILE A 257 -4.44 5.07 -13.48
C ILE A 257 -3.69 4.38 -12.36
N LEU A 258 -2.37 4.22 -12.49
CA LEU A 258 -1.53 3.61 -11.46
C LEU A 258 -1.69 4.32 -10.11
N THR A 259 -1.71 5.65 -10.08
CA THR A 259 -1.89 6.44 -8.86
C THR A 259 -3.30 6.29 -8.26
N ASP A 260 -4.32 6.33 -9.12
CA ASP A 260 -5.71 6.36 -8.69
C ASP A 260 -6.22 4.99 -8.23
N THR A 261 -5.63 3.92 -8.74
CA THR A 261 -6.10 2.54 -8.56
C THR A 261 -5.07 1.64 -7.88
N GLY A 262 -3.78 1.98 -7.90
CA GLY A 262 -2.69 1.10 -7.48
C GLY A 262 -2.41 -0.05 -8.45
N LEU A 263 -3.05 -0.07 -9.63
CA LEU A 263 -2.92 -1.15 -10.61
C LEU A 263 -1.88 -0.80 -11.66
N GLU A 264 -0.96 -1.74 -11.89
CA GLU A 264 -0.01 -1.63 -12.99
C GLU A 264 -0.68 -2.07 -14.29
N ILE A 265 -0.57 -1.22 -15.32
CA ILE A 265 -1.02 -1.53 -16.67
C ILE A 265 0.10 -2.20 -17.46
N ILE A 266 -0.19 -3.32 -18.08
CA ILE A 266 0.71 -3.98 -19.03
C ILE A 266 0.04 -3.95 -20.39
N ASN A 267 0.64 -3.33 -21.39
CA ASN A 267 0.13 -3.36 -22.76
C ASN A 267 0.73 -4.56 -23.52
N ILE A 268 -0.10 -5.49 -23.96
CA ILE A 268 0.30 -6.61 -24.80
C ILE A 268 -0.09 -6.32 -26.25
N PRO A 269 0.87 -6.26 -27.19
CA PRO A 269 0.60 -5.94 -28.58
C PRO A 269 -0.48 -6.80 -29.21
N ALA A 270 -1.34 -6.19 -30.04
CA ALA A 270 -2.40 -6.88 -30.77
C ALA A 270 -1.89 -8.02 -31.67
N SER A 271 -0.64 -7.93 -32.15
CA SER A 271 0.04 -8.97 -32.92
C SER A 271 0.15 -10.32 -32.21
N ASN A 272 0.05 -10.32 -30.88
CA ASN A 272 0.17 -11.51 -30.07
C ASN A 272 -1.13 -12.34 -30.05
N PHE A 273 -2.25 -11.79 -30.54
CA PHE A 273 -3.55 -12.46 -30.50
C PHE A 273 -4.01 -12.87 -31.90
N THR A 274 -4.74 -13.98 -31.99
CA THR A 274 -5.52 -14.34 -33.18
C THR A 274 -6.95 -14.56 -32.71
N LEU A 275 -7.83 -13.64 -33.12
CA LEU A 275 -9.17 -13.57 -32.59
C LEU A 275 -10.17 -14.00 -33.63
N LYS A 276 -11.09 -14.87 -33.22
CA LYS A 276 -12.22 -15.31 -34.04
C LYS A 276 -13.53 -14.89 -33.42
N ASP A 277 -14.52 -14.57 -34.24
CA ASP A 277 -15.90 -14.40 -33.77
C ASP A 277 -16.55 -15.77 -33.47
N LEU A 278 -17.80 -15.74 -33.01
CA LEU A 278 -18.58 -16.94 -32.72
C LEU A 278 -18.84 -17.84 -33.93
N LYS A 279 -18.66 -17.31 -35.15
CA LYS A 279 -18.79 -18.07 -36.40
C LYS A 279 -17.44 -18.58 -36.91
N GLY A 280 -16.36 -18.39 -36.12
CA GLY A 280 -15.02 -18.82 -36.47
C GLY A 280 -14.31 -17.91 -37.48
N LYS A 281 -14.87 -16.74 -37.81
CA LYS A 281 -14.28 -15.78 -38.74
C LYS A 281 -13.21 -14.96 -38.03
N ASP A 282 -12.08 -14.74 -38.69
CA ASP A 282 -11.02 -13.90 -38.14
C ASP A 282 -11.49 -12.45 -37.95
N VAL A 283 -11.21 -11.91 -36.77
CA VAL A 283 -11.59 -10.55 -36.39
C VAL A 283 -10.34 -9.77 -36.00
N SER A 284 -10.21 -8.57 -36.56
CA SER A 284 -9.14 -7.66 -36.18
C SER A 284 -9.51 -6.87 -34.93
N LEU A 285 -8.60 -6.77 -33.96
CA LEU A 285 -8.74 -5.91 -32.79
C LEU A 285 -8.98 -4.43 -33.14
N LYS A 286 -8.54 -3.99 -34.33
CA LYS A 286 -8.77 -2.63 -34.83
C LYS A 286 -10.26 -2.28 -34.93
N GLN A 287 -11.14 -3.27 -35.14
CA GLN A 287 -12.58 -3.09 -35.27
C GLN A 287 -13.27 -2.72 -33.95
N PHE A 288 -12.59 -2.97 -32.82
CA PHE A 288 -13.07 -2.67 -31.47
C PHE A 288 -12.45 -1.42 -30.88
N LYS A 289 -11.87 -0.55 -31.73
CA LYS A 289 -11.29 0.73 -31.33
C LYS A 289 -12.27 1.53 -30.47
N GLY A 290 -11.85 1.87 -29.25
CA GLY A 290 -12.64 2.67 -28.30
C GLY A 290 -13.70 1.88 -27.52
N LYS A 291 -13.76 0.55 -27.66
CA LYS A 291 -14.63 -0.31 -26.85
C LYS A 291 -13.84 -0.90 -25.67
N MET A 292 -14.45 -0.91 -24.49
CA MET A 292 -13.87 -1.62 -23.34
C MET A 292 -14.12 -3.12 -23.49
N VAL A 293 -13.07 -3.92 -23.36
CA VAL A 293 -13.14 -5.36 -23.59
C VAL A 293 -12.80 -6.12 -22.34
N PHE A 294 -13.78 -6.79 -21.74
CA PHE A 294 -13.57 -7.60 -20.55
C PHE A 294 -13.11 -9.00 -20.95
N LEU A 295 -11.96 -9.45 -20.45
CA LEU A 295 -11.56 -10.85 -20.58
C LEU A 295 -12.15 -11.63 -19.41
N ASN A 296 -12.98 -12.61 -19.71
CA ASN A 296 -13.43 -13.58 -18.72
C ASN A 296 -12.72 -14.90 -19.02
N ILE A 297 -11.47 -15.01 -18.56
CA ILE A 297 -10.63 -16.14 -18.94
C ILE A 297 -11.20 -17.45 -18.36
N TRP A 298 -11.63 -17.54 -17.10
CA TRP A 298 -11.80 -18.86 -16.46
C TRP A 298 -13.18 -19.18 -15.90
N ALA A 299 -14.25 -18.89 -16.64
CA ALA A 299 -15.60 -19.27 -16.22
C ALA A 299 -15.85 -20.79 -16.25
N THR A 300 -15.03 -21.57 -16.97
CA THR A 300 -15.27 -23.00 -17.22
C THR A 300 -14.72 -23.93 -16.15
N TRP A 301 -13.54 -23.66 -15.58
CA TRP A 301 -12.85 -24.61 -14.68
C TRP A 301 -12.73 -24.13 -13.22
N CYS A 302 -13.02 -22.85 -12.93
CA CYS A 302 -12.91 -22.26 -11.60
C CYS A 302 -14.31 -22.06 -10.98
N LEU A 303 -14.76 -22.99 -10.11
CA LEU A 303 -16.02 -22.85 -9.35
C LEU A 303 -16.14 -21.51 -8.59
N PRO A 304 -15.10 -21.02 -7.90
CA PRO A 304 -15.14 -19.71 -7.23
C PRO A 304 -15.40 -18.55 -8.20
N CYS A 305 -14.78 -18.58 -9.38
CA CYS A 305 -14.95 -17.57 -10.41
C CYS A 305 -16.37 -17.55 -10.98
N ARG A 306 -17.03 -18.72 -11.04
CA ARG A 306 -18.44 -18.85 -11.46
C ARG A 306 -19.40 -18.27 -10.42
N ALA A 307 -19.07 -18.38 -9.13
CA ALA A 307 -19.84 -17.81 -8.03
C ALA A 307 -19.74 -16.27 -7.94
N GLU A 308 -18.68 -15.66 -8.49
CA GLU A 308 -18.46 -14.20 -8.51
C GLU A 308 -19.18 -13.48 -9.68
N MET A 309 -19.78 -14.21 -10.63
CA MET A 309 -20.45 -13.64 -11.81
C MET A 309 -21.62 -12.68 -11.50
N PRO A 310 -22.45 -12.88 -10.45
CA PRO A 310 -23.47 -11.90 -10.07
C PRO A 310 -22.89 -10.57 -9.55
N SER A 311 -21.73 -10.58 -8.88
CA SER A 311 -21.06 -9.36 -8.43
C SER A 311 -20.49 -8.56 -9.61
N MET A 312 -20.07 -9.24 -10.68
CA MET A 312 -19.69 -8.61 -11.95
C MET A 312 -20.85 -7.83 -12.60
N GLU A 313 -22.08 -8.33 -12.51
CA GLU A 313 -23.26 -7.61 -13.00
C GLU A 313 -23.46 -6.26 -12.30
N LYS A 314 -23.30 -6.24 -10.97
CA LYS A 314 -23.38 -5.00 -10.17
C LYS A 314 -22.28 -4.01 -10.57
N VAL A 315 -21.10 -4.50 -10.96
CA VAL A 315 -20.02 -3.65 -11.50
C VAL A 315 -20.43 -3.07 -12.86
N TYR A 316 -20.97 -3.87 -13.79
CA TYR A 316 -21.39 -3.40 -15.11
C TYR A 316 -22.44 -2.28 -15.05
N GLN A 317 -23.40 -2.36 -14.13
CA GLN A 317 -24.41 -1.32 -13.93
C GLN A 317 -23.82 0.02 -13.44
N LYS A 318 -22.62 0.00 -12.84
CA LYS A 318 -21.93 1.19 -12.34
C LYS A 318 -20.98 1.82 -13.36
N LEU A 319 -20.80 1.22 -14.53
CA LEU A 319 -19.91 1.72 -15.58
C LEU A 319 -20.61 2.76 -16.46
N LYS A 320 -19.86 3.79 -16.86
CA LYS A 320 -20.40 4.90 -17.67
C LYS A 320 -20.60 4.57 -19.16
N THR A 321 -19.94 3.54 -19.68
CA THR A 321 -20.12 3.09 -21.08
C THR A 321 -21.13 1.95 -21.16
N LYS A 322 -21.86 1.86 -22.29
CA LYS A 322 -22.81 0.76 -22.57
C LYS A 322 -22.34 -0.19 -23.67
N ASN A 323 -21.17 0.06 -24.27
CA ASN A 323 -20.62 -0.71 -25.38
C ASN A 323 -19.42 -1.54 -24.91
N PHE A 324 -19.65 -2.83 -24.72
CA PHE A 324 -18.65 -3.77 -24.20
C PHE A 324 -18.29 -4.83 -25.24
N VAL A 325 -17.06 -5.29 -25.20
CA VAL A 325 -16.64 -6.51 -25.89
C VAL A 325 -16.26 -7.49 -24.80
N MET A 326 -16.52 -8.78 -25.00
CA MET A 326 -16.15 -9.81 -24.07
C MET A 326 -15.23 -10.78 -24.80
N LEU A 327 -13.98 -10.89 -24.36
CA LEU A 327 -13.05 -11.86 -24.94
C LEU A 327 -13.14 -13.14 -24.09
N ALA A 328 -13.50 -14.24 -24.74
CA ALA A 328 -13.51 -15.59 -24.18
C ALA A 328 -12.26 -16.32 -24.68
N ILE A 329 -11.66 -17.17 -23.85
CA ILE A 329 -10.48 -17.94 -24.28
C ILE A 329 -10.84 -19.27 -24.96
N SER A 330 -12.10 -19.70 -24.88
CA SER A 330 -12.55 -20.96 -25.49
C SER A 330 -14.04 -20.98 -25.76
N THR A 331 -14.45 -21.90 -26.65
CA THR A 331 -15.85 -22.23 -26.94
C THR A 331 -16.60 -22.74 -25.71
N GLU A 332 -15.94 -23.38 -24.75
CA GLU A 332 -16.58 -23.78 -23.49
C GLU A 332 -16.86 -22.56 -22.60
N ALA A 333 -15.97 -21.56 -22.59
CA ALA A 333 -16.15 -20.33 -21.82
C ALA A 333 -17.37 -19.52 -22.32
N GLN A 334 -17.67 -19.63 -23.61
CA GLN A 334 -18.90 -19.08 -24.20
C GLN A 334 -20.16 -19.63 -23.53
N ASN A 335 -20.28 -20.95 -23.34
CA ASN A 335 -21.50 -21.56 -22.79
C ASN A 335 -21.82 -21.07 -21.36
N VAL A 336 -20.80 -20.73 -20.58
CA VAL A 336 -20.97 -20.21 -19.22
C VAL A 336 -21.41 -18.74 -19.22
N VAL A 337 -21.01 -17.98 -20.24
CA VAL A 337 -21.24 -16.53 -20.33
C VAL A 337 -22.51 -16.18 -21.11
N GLN A 338 -22.94 -17.02 -22.05
CA GLN A 338 -24.12 -16.78 -22.89
C GLN A 338 -25.42 -16.49 -22.10
N PRO A 339 -25.77 -17.22 -21.03
CA PRO A 339 -26.98 -16.94 -20.24
C PRO A 339 -26.94 -15.60 -19.52
N PHE A 340 -25.74 -15.07 -19.27
CA PHE A 340 -25.54 -13.78 -18.64
C PHE A 340 -25.72 -12.64 -19.66
N ILE A 341 -25.15 -12.81 -20.85
CA ILE A 341 -25.28 -11.87 -21.97
C ILE A 341 -26.74 -11.68 -22.36
N SER A 342 -27.49 -12.78 -22.48
CA SER A 342 -28.90 -12.74 -22.90
C SER A 342 -29.82 -12.03 -21.91
N LYS A 343 -29.44 -11.94 -20.63
CA LYS A 343 -30.20 -11.23 -19.58
C LYS A 343 -29.78 -9.77 -19.40
N SER A 344 -28.66 -9.38 -20.00
CA SER A 344 -28.12 -8.04 -19.81
C SER A 344 -28.80 -6.99 -20.71
N LYS A 345 -28.75 -5.72 -20.29
CA LYS A 345 -29.13 -4.56 -21.13
C LYS A 345 -27.97 -4.02 -21.98
N PHE A 346 -26.84 -4.73 -22.05
CA PHE A 346 -25.61 -4.28 -22.68
C PHE A 346 -25.36 -5.00 -24.01
N SER A 347 -24.72 -4.31 -24.95
CA SER A 347 -24.24 -4.94 -26.19
C SER A 347 -22.89 -5.60 -25.92
N PHE A 348 -22.78 -6.90 -26.21
CA PHE A 348 -21.56 -7.68 -26.06
C PHE A 348 -21.14 -8.28 -27.41
N THR A 349 -19.84 -8.28 -27.70
CA THR A 349 -19.25 -9.09 -28.79
C THR A 349 -18.33 -10.13 -28.17
N ILE A 350 -18.55 -11.41 -28.47
CA ILE A 350 -17.69 -12.50 -28.00
C ILE A 350 -16.59 -12.77 -29.01
N LEU A 351 -15.34 -12.78 -28.53
CA LEU A 351 -14.15 -13.14 -29.30
C LEU A 351 -13.50 -14.39 -28.70
N ILE A 352 -12.77 -15.17 -29.51
CA ILE A 352 -12.04 -16.37 -29.10
C ILE A 352 -10.55 -16.21 -29.43
N ASP A 353 -9.66 -16.31 -28.42
CA ASP A 353 -8.20 -16.37 -28.63
C ASP A 353 -7.78 -17.79 -29.09
N SER A 354 -7.74 -18.00 -30.41
CA SER A 354 -7.47 -19.32 -30.98
C SER A 354 -6.02 -19.79 -30.81
N LYS A 355 -5.09 -18.90 -30.45
CA LYS A 355 -3.68 -19.25 -30.19
C LYS A 355 -3.39 -19.57 -28.73
N ARG A 356 -4.38 -19.44 -27.83
CA ARG A 356 -4.23 -19.62 -26.37
C ARG A 356 -3.01 -18.88 -25.81
N GLN A 357 -2.68 -17.71 -26.36
CA GLN A 357 -1.53 -16.92 -25.90
C GLN A 357 -1.81 -16.35 -24.51
N THR A 358 -3.08 -16.09 -24.24
CA THR A 358 -3.59 -15.76 -22.92
C THR A 358 -3.16 -16.80 -21.86
N ASP A 359 -3.26 -18.10 -22.14
CA ASP A 359 -2.86 -19.16 -21.20
C ASP A 359 -1.33 -19.19 -20.96
N LYS A 360 -0.54 -18.90 -21.99
CA LYS A 360 0.94 -18.84 -21.90
C LYS A 360 1.44 -17.64 -21.10
N LEU A 361 0.74 -16.51 -21.19
CA LEU A 361 1.08 -15.28 -20.48
C LEU A 361 0.76 -15.36 -18.97
N PHE A 362 -0.11 -16.28 -18.58
CA PHE A 362 -0.56 -16.47 -17.19
C PHE A 362 -0.53 -17.94 -16.77
N PRO A 363 0.65 -18.54 -16.57
CA PRO A 363 0.74 -19.92 -16.08
C PRO A 363 0.27 -20.01 -14.60
N GLY A 364 -0.71 -20.88 -14.33
CA GLY A 364 -1.20 -21.20 -12.98
C GLY A 364 -2.38 -20.37 -12.47
N ASN A 365 -2.84 -20.63 -11.24
CA ASN A 365 -4.02 -20.03 -10.56
C ASN A 365 -3.96 -18.50 -10.32
N ALA A 366 -3.08 -17.77 -11.01
CA ALA A 366 -3.01 -16.32 -10.95
C ALA A 366 -4.16 -15.73 -11.76
N ILE A 367 -5.30 -15.48 -11.10
CA ILE A 367 -6.51 -14.87 -11.68
C ILE A 367 -6.19 -13.45 -12.13
N PRO A 368 -6.05 -13.14 -13.43
CA PRO A 368 -5.94 -11.75 -13.85
C PRO A 368 -7.39 -11.27 -14.07
N ARG A 369 -7.83 -10.28 -13.29
CA ARG A 369 -9.25 -9.93 -13.10
C ARG A 369 -9.78 -8.83 -14.02
N THR A 370 -8.92 -8.16 -14.80
CA THR A 370 -9.37 -7.08 -15.70
C THR A 370 -8.41 -6.85 -16.85
N TYR A 371 -8.98 -6.67 -18.03
CA TYR A 371 -8.29 -6.49 -19.31
C TYR A 371 -9.09 -5.45 -20.07
N ILE A 372 -8.43 -4.63 -20.87
CA ILE A 372 -9.03 -3.57 -21.67
C ILE A 372 -8.25 -3.49 -22.97
N ILE A 373 -8.90 -3.51 -24.12
CA ILE A 373 -8.18 -3.40 -25.40
C ILE A 373 -8.12 -1.94 -25.83
N ASN A 374 -6.93 -1.45 -26.19
CA ASN A 374 -6.72 -0.13 -26.78
C ASN A 374 -6.38 -0.25 -28.28
N LYS A 375 -5.96 0.87 -28.91
CA LYS A 375 -5.61 0.92 -30.34
C LYS A 375 -4.46 -0.03 -30.74
N GLU A 376 -3.66 -0.49 -29.78
CA GLU A 376 -2.36 -1.14 -30.01
C GLU A 376 -2.29 -2.55 -29.41
N GLY A 377 -3.21 -2.92 -28.52
CA GLY A 377 -3.09 -4.16 -27.77
C GLY A 377 -4.11 -4.34 -26.65
N ILE A 378 -3.84 -5.31 -25.77
CA ILE A 378 -4.60 -5.59 -24.56
C ILE A 378 -3.85 -5.03 -23.35
N ILE A 379 -4.44 -4.04 -22.68
CA ILE A 379 -4.06 -3.54 -21.37
C ILE A 379 -4.52 -4.53 -20.31
N ILE A 380 -3.60 -5.08 -19.53
CA ILE A 380 -3.88 -5.89 -18.34
C ILE A 380 -3.65 -5.02 -17.12
N ALA A 381 -4.60 -5.04 -16.18
CA ALA A 381 -4.36 -4.53 -14.83
C ALA A 381 -3.90 -5.68 -13.94
N LYS A 382 -2.61 -5.70 -13.58
CA LYS A 382 -2.05 -6.76 -12.72
C LYS A 382 -2.17 -6.37 -11.25
N HIS A 383 -2.67 -7.31 -10.43
CA HIS A 383 -2.69 -7.16 -8.98
C HIS A 383 -1.38 -7.65 -8.35
N VAL A 384 -1.00 -7.05 -7.22
CA VAL A 384 0.03 -7.60 -6.31
C VAL A 384 -0.71 -8.16 -5.07
N GLY A 385 -1.11 -9.44 -5.10
CA GLY A 385 -1.85 -10.11 -3.99
C GLY A 385 -3.23 -10.70 -4.36
N SER A 386 -4.02 -11.18 -3.38
CA SER A 386 -5.36 -11.77 -3.57
C SER A 386 -6.48 -10.87 -3.00
N THR A 387 -7.50 -10.49 -3.78
CA THR A 387 -8.76 -9.87 -3.27
C THR A 387 -9.91 -9.90 -4.30
N ASN A 388 -11.15 -9.78 -3.78
CA ASN A 388 -12.50 -9.82 -4.41
C ASN A 388 -12.76 -8.84 -5.58
N TRP A 389 -13.72 -9.18 -6.47
CA TRP A 389 -14.17 -8.34 -7.60
C TRP A 389 -14.87 -7.03 -7.24
N GLU A 390 -15.36 -6.89 -6.00
CA GLU A 390 -16.08 -5.68 -5.57
C GLU A 390 -15.16 -4.52 -5.17
N ASP A 391 -13.84 -4.64 -5.39
CA ASP A 391 -12.89 -3.56 -5.07
C ASP A 391 -13.18 -2.33 -5.96
N GLU A 392 -13.53 -1.21 -5.31
CA GLU A 392 -13.84 0.10 -5.90
C GLU A 392 -12.74 0.58 -6.86
N LYS A 393 -11.50 0.10 -6.69
CA LYS A 393 -10.37 0.35 -7.60
C LYS A 393 -10.65 -0.09 -9.04
N TYR A 394 -11.34 -1.21 -9.25
CA TYR A 394 -11.66 -1.67 -10.60
C TYR A 394 -12.72 -0.79 -11.25
N ILE A 395 -13.78 -0.42 -10.51
CA ILE A 395 -14.80 0.53 -11.00
C ILE A 395 -14.14 1.87 -11.37
N LYS A 396 -13.20 2.34 -10.56
CA LYS A 396 -12.43 3.56 -10.83
C LYS A 396 -11.52 3.41 -12.05
N LEU A 397 -10.82 2.28 -12.20
CA LEU A 397 -10.02 1.92 -13.37
C LEU A 397 -10.86 1.99 -14.65
N PHE A 398 -12.01 1.30 -14.67
CA PHE A 398 -12.90 1.27 -15.84
C PHE A 398 -13.40 2.66 -16.21
N ASN A 399 -13.81 3.46 -15.22
CA ASN A 399 -14.28 4.83 -15.47
C ASN A 399 -13.16 5.77 -15.95
N LEU A 400 -11.90 5.52 -15.58
CA LEU A 400 -10.75 6.29 -16.06
C LEU A 400 -10.35 5.91 -17.48
N LEU A 401 -10.42 4.63 -17.84
CA LEU A 401 -10.08 4.14 -19.18
C LEU A 401 -11.20 4.37 -20.21
N ALA A 402 -12.44 4.52 -19.75
CA ALA A 402 -13.56 4.90 -20.61
C ALA A 402 -13.52 6.37 -21.06
N LYS A 403 -12.84 7.24 -20.30
CA LYS A 403 -12.63 8.66 -20.63
C LYS A 403 -11.40 8.81 -21.50
#